data_AF-A0A8H4GJF7-F1
#
_entry.id   AF-A0A8H4GJF7-F1
#
_cell.length_a   1.000
_cell.length_b   1.000
_cell.length_c   1.000
_cell.angle_alpha   90.00
_cell.angle_beta   90.00
_cell.angle_gamma   90.00
#
_symmetry.space_group_name_H-M   'P 1'
#
loop_
_entity.id
_entity.type
_entity.pdbx_description
1 polymer ?
#
loop_
_entity_poly.entity_id
_entity_poly.type
_entity_poly.pdbx_seq_one_letter_code
_entity_poly.pdbx_strand_id
1 'polypeptide(L)'
;MTELDLVTDPDDLNEFHITAGLSSLNTGGSAASPDPAPRTRTVKLVLLQPLANPDMLAACRNPDSRVTRRSTGNSGDTSTSEFLDIRPLSKAWRQATMNVPPFSHLIFDLTLPKANEARNDSFRKVYWDIGMPQGDTLSVETRDVMNLVVTIATETRIRAKGNVCFEIVYDEDEGAAPRVLTRLDKQLLALQKFPGKKDVERVNGH
;
A
#
# COMPACT_ATOMS: atom_id res chain seq x y z
N MET A 1 -3.99 22.59 8.75
CA MET A 1 -3.04 21.50 9.06
C MET A 1 -3.71 20.24 8.54
N THR A 2 -3.22 19.66 7.44
CA THR A 2 -3.70 18.35 6.97
C THR A 2 -3.12 17.30 7.91
N GLU A 3 -3.97 16.60 8.64
CA GLU A 3 -3.60 15.43 9.44
C GLU A 3 -3.05 14.37 8.47
N LEU A 4 -1.81 13.90 8.71
CA LEU A 4 -1.18 12.84 7.95
C LEU A 4 -1.33 11.55 8.76
N ASP A 5 -2.19 10.67 8.29
CA ASP A 5 -2.43 9.39 8.94
C ASP A 5 -1.46 8.35 8.38
N LEU A 6 -0.56 7.83 9.23
CA LEU A 6 0.37 6.74 8.87
C LEU A 6 -0.29 5.40 9.18
N VAL A 7 -0.42 4.54 8.17
CA VAL A 7 -1.04 3.22 8.32
C VAL A 7 -0.06 2.13 7.91
N THR A 8 0.34 1.30 8.88
CA THR A 8 1.29 0.21 8.68
C THR A 8 0.62 -1.17 8.61
N ASP A 9 -0.63 -1.29 9.07
CA ASP A 9 -1.45 -2.50 8.97
C ASP A 9 -2.81 -2.21 8.30
N PRO A 10 -3.30 -3.06 7.38
CA PRO A 10 -4.62 -2.91 6.79
C PRO A 10 -5.76 -2.82 7.81
N ASP A 11 -5.66 -3.51 8.95
CA ASP A 11 -6.72 -3.53 9.95
C ASP A 11 -6.89 -2.16 10.65
N ASP A 12 -5.82 -1.37 10.74
CA ASP A 12 -5.83 -0.06 11.37
C ASP A 12 -6.70 0.95 10.60
N LEU A 13 -6.81 0.81 9.26
CA LEU A 13 -7.62 1.72 8.43
C LEU A 13 -9.08 1.80 8.90
N ASN A 14 -9.65 0.69 9.38
CA ASN A 14 -11.03 0.67 9.87
C ASN A 14 -11.15 1.35 11.25
N GLU A 15 -10.17 1.12 12.13
CA GLU A 15 -10.13 1.73 13.46
C GLU A 15 -10.00 3.25 13.38
N PHE A 16 -9.18 3.78 12.47
CA PHE A 16 -9.05 5.22 12.23
C PHE A 16 -10.37 5.88 11.83
N HIS A 17 -11.18 5.19 11.03
CA HIS A 17 -12.49 5.70 10.61
C HIS A 17 -13.48 5.77 11.77
N ILE A 18 -13.48 4.76 12.63
CA ILE A 18 -14.34 4.72 13.82
C ILE A 18 -13.94 5.83 14.79
N THR A 19 -12.65 5.93 15.12
CA THR A 19 -12.13 6.91 16.10
C THR A 19 -12.32 8.35 15.62
N ALA A 20 -12.07 8.66 14.34
CA ALA A 20 -12.32 9.99 13.79
C ALA A 20 -13.82 10.36 13.73
N GLY A 21 -14.70 9.37 13.55
CA GLY A 21 -16.15 9.55 13.63
C GLY A 21 -16.62 9.87 15.04
N LEU A 22 -16.06 9.18 16.04
CA LEU A 22 -16.39 9.37 17.45
C LEU A 22 -15.85 10.70 18.03
N SER A 23 -14.63 11.11 17.65
CA SER A 23 -14.08 12.41 18.04
C SER A 23 -14.90 13.59 17.53
N SER A 24 -15.60 13.42 16.40
CA SER A 24 -16.50 14.44 15.85
C SER A 24 -17.85 14.51 16.58
N LEU A 25 -18.22 13.48 17.34
CA LEU A 25 -19.46 13.43 18.14
C LEU A 25 -19.26 13.98 19.56
N ASN A 26 -18.02 14.00 20.06
CA ASN A 26 -17.70 14.49 21.40
C ASN A 26 -17.61 16.01 21.54
N THR A 27 -17.65 16.76 20.43
CA THR A 27 -17.83 18.22 20.41
C THR A 27 -19.32 18.59 20.39
N GLY A 28 -20.03 18.17 21.44
CA GLY A 28 -21.41 18.56 21.69
C GLY A 28 -21.49 20.02 22.16
N GLY A 29 -21.62 20.95 21.21
CA GLY A 29 -21.80 22.38 21.46
C GLY A 29 -22.61 23.05 20.34
N SER A 30 -23.93 22.89 20.42
CA SER A 30 -25.02 23.58 19.71
C SER A 30 -24.67 24.81 18.87
N ALA A 31 -24.70 24.67 17.53
CA ALA A 31 -25.38 25.57 16.57
C ALA A 31 -25.07 25.13 15.13
N ALA A 32 -26.13 24.96 14.32
CA ALA A 32 -26.14 24.85 12.86
C ALA A 32 -24.96 24.10 12.21
N SER A 33 -25.11 22.78 12.00
CA SER A 33 -24.21 21.99 11.16
C SER A 33 -24.03 22.64 9.79
N PRO A 34 -22.82 23.11 9.42
CA PRO A 34 -22.47 23.13 8.02
C PRO A 34 -22.33 21.66 7.60
N ASP A 35 -22.85 21.33 6.41
CA ASP A 35 -22.55 20.08 5.70
C ASP A 35 -21.08 19.71 5.92
N PRO A 36 -20.71 18.50 6.38
CA PRO A 36 -19.33 18.19 6.72
C PRO A 36 -18.49 18.40 5.46
N ALA A 37 -17.74 19.51 5.43
CA ALA A 37 -16.83 19.81 4.34
C ALA A 37 -15.99 18.55 4.09
N PRO A 38 -15.83 18.12 2.82
CA PRO A 38 -15.11 16.90 2.50
C PRO A 38 -13.73 17.01 3.12
N ARG A 39 -13.51 16.29 4.24
CA ARG A 39 -12.25 16.32 4.95
C ARG A 39 -11.22 15.80 3.97
N THR A 40 -10.32 16.68 3.56
CA THR A 40 -9.18 16.32 2.72
C THR A 40 -8.22 15.49 3.57
N ARG A 41 -8.53 14.20 3.71
CA ARG A 41 -7.72 13.26 4.47
C ARG A 41 -6.55 12.82 3.61
N THR A 42 -5.36 13.04 4.14
CA THR A 42 -4.12 12.53 3.58
C THR A 42 -3.73 11.30 4.37
N VAL A 43 -3.61 10.16 3.69
CA VAL A 43 -3.19 8.91 4.32
C VAL A 43 -1.94 8.37 3.64
N LYS A 44 -1.02 7.86 4.44
CA LYS A 44 0.20 7.21 4.01
C LYS A 44 0.14 5.73 4.33
N LEU A 45 0.03 4.89 3.29
CA LEU A 45 0.00 3.44 3.42
C LEU A 45 1.42 2.88 3.29
N VAL A 46 1.95 2.28 4.35
CA VAL A 46 3.23 1.55 4.31
C VAL A 46 2.97 0.14 3.83
N LEU A 47 2.87 -0.01 2.51
CA LEU A 47 2.22 -1.17 1.87
C LEU A 47 2.88 -2.50 2.21
N LEU A 48 4.20 -2.53 2.37
CA LEU A 48 4.96 -3.75 2.61
C LEU A 48 5.15 -4.06 4.09
N GLN A 49 4.98 -3.08 4.99
CA GLN A 49 5.18 -3.27 6.43
C GLN A 49 4.43 -4.47 7.03
N PRO A 50 3.21 -4.85 6.58
CA PRO A 50 2.54 -6.05 7.08
C PRO A 50 3.33 -7.35 6.88
N LEU A 51 4.26 -7.43 5.92
CA LEU A 51 5.13 -8.59 5.74
C LEU A 51 6.12 -8.78 6.91
N ALA A 52 6.28 -7.80 7.79
CA ALA A 52 7.00 -7.97 9.05
C ALA A 52 6.21 -8.84 10.06
N ASN A 53 4.90 -8.99 9.88
CA ASN A 53 4.07 -9.89 10.69
C ASN A 53 4.27 -11.34 10.20
N PRO A 54 4.60 -12.30 11.10
CA PRO A 54 4.83 -13.69 10.71
C PRO A 54 3.61 -14.36 10.06
N ASP A 55 2.39 -14.01 10.46
CA ASP A 55 1.17 -14.60 9.91
C ASP A 55 0.94 -14.14 8.46
N MET A 56 1.11 -12.83 8.21
CA MET A 56 1.02 -12.27 6.85
C MET A 56 2.16 -12.78 5.97
N LEU A 57 3.37 -12.87 6.51
CA LEU A 57 4.52 -13.43 5.81
C LEU A 57 4.27 -14.89 5.44
N ALA A 58 3.77 -15.70 6.37
CA ALA A 58 3.44 -17.11 6.13
C ALA A 58 2.35 -17.26 5.06
N ALA A 59 1.32 -16.39 5.06
CA ALA A 59 0.30 -16.39 4.03
C ALA A 59 0.87 -16.06 2.63
N CYS A 60 1.88 -15.19 2.56
CA CYS A 60 2.53 -14.79 1.30
C CYS A 60 3.69 -15.71 0.89
N ARG A 61 4.02 -16.74 1.67
CA ARG A 61 5.05 -17.73 1.31
C ARG A 61 4.58 -18.52 0.09
N ASN A 62 5.50 -18.74 -0.83
CA ASN A 62 5.28 -19.60 -1.98
C ASN A 62 6.47 -20.55 -2.17
N PRO A 63 6.44 -21.74 -1.54
CA PRO A 63 7.51 -22.72 -1.67
C PRO A 63 7.80 -23.14 -3.11
N ASP A 64 6.82 -23.06 -4.02
CA ASP A 64 6.98 -23.43 -5.42
C ASP A 64 7.75 -22.36 -6.23
N SER A 65 7.84 -21.14 -5.72
CA SER A 65 8.65 -20.05 -6.31
C SER A 65 10.12 -20.10 -5.89
N ARG A 66 10.55 -21.13 -5.15
CA ARG A 66 11.94 -21.27 -4.68
C ARG A 66 12.87 -21.56 -5.85
N VAL A 67 13.86 -20.69 -6.02
CA VAL A 67 14.95 -20.86 -6.97
C VAL A 67 16.20 -21.23 -6.19
N THR A 68 16.68 -22.46 -6.38
CA THR A 68 17.95 -22.90 -5.82
C THR A 68 19.07 -22.53 -6.78
N ARG A 69 19.96 -21.63 -6.36
CA ARG A 69 21.20 -21.37 -7.09
C ARG A 69 22.33 -22.16 -6.45
N ARG A 70 23.01 -22.95 -7.27
CA ARG A 70 24.25 -23.61 -6.88
C ARG A 70 25.31 -22.52 -6.73
N SER A 71 25.93 -22.40 -5.55
CA SER A 71 27.04 -21.49 -5.37
C SER A 71 28.14 -21.82 -6.38
N THR A 72 28.72 -20.82 -7.03
CA THR A 72 29.89 -20.97 -7.91
C THR A 72 31.18 -21.22 -7.11
N GLY A 73 31.10 -21.26 -5.78
CA GLY A 73 32.22 -21.59 -4.90
C GLY A 73 32.50 -23.09 -4.76
N ASN A 74 33.71 -23.40 -4.30
CA ASN A 74 34.20 -24.76 -4.09
C ASN A 74 33.51 -25.49 -2.91
N SER A 75 32.71 -24.78 -2.10
CA SER A 75 31.84 -25.35 -1.08
C SER A 75 30.46 -25.62 -1.70
N GLY A 76 29.99 -26.86 -1.60
CA GLY A 76 28.72 -27.33 -2.18
C GLY A 76 27.45 -26.73 -1.57
N ASP A 77 27.52 -25.50 -1.06
CA ASP A 77 26.40 -24.79 -0.46
C ASP A 77 25.44 -24.31 -1.56
N THR A 78 24.17 -24.66 -1.39
CA THR A 78 23.08 -24.21 -2.25
C THR A 78 22.35 -23.07 -1.56
N SER A 79 22.24 -21.93 -2.24
CA SER A 79 21.44 -20.80 -1.75
C SER A 79 20.05 -20.87 -2.35
N THR A 80 19.02 -20.63 -1.54
CA THR A 80 17.62 -20.64 -2.00
C THR A 80 17.00 -19.26 -1.90
N SER A 81 16.65 -18.66 -3.04
CA SER A 81 15.82 -17.45 -3.07
C SER A 81 14.36 -17.83 -3.24
N GLU A 82 13.48 -17.31 -2.40
CA GLU A 82 12.03 -17.48 -2.51
C GLU A 82 11.35 -16.16 -2.86
N PHE A 83 10.53 -16.17 -3.91
CA PHE A 83 9.66 -15.04 -4.23
C PHE A 83 8.34 -15.17 -3.48
N LEU A 84 7.96 -14.11 -2.77
CA LEU A 84 6.69 -14.02 -2.06
C LEU A 84 5.54 -13.78 -3.03
N ASP A 85 4.45 -14.52 -2.83
CA ASP A 85 3.17 -14.25 -3.47
C ASP A 85 2.41 -13.22 -2.65
N ILE A 86 2.45 -11.94 -3.07
CA ILE A 86 1.81 -10.85 -2.32
C ILE A 86 0.30 -10.73 -2.55
N ARG A 87 -0.35 -11.71 -3.21
CA ARG A 87 -1.82 -11.71 -3.39
C ARG A 87 -2.60 -11.61 -2.07
N PRO A 88 -2.23 -12.28 -0.96
CA PRO A 88 -2.91 -12.14 0.32
C PRO A 88 -2.81 -10.71 0.87
N LEU A 89 -1.62 -10.11 0.81
CA LEU A 89 -1.39 -8.72 1.20
C LEU A 89 -2.21 -7.75 0.35
N SER A 90 -2.22 -7.95 -0.97
CA SER A 90 -3.01 -7.16 -1.92
C SER A 90 -4.50 -7.21 -1.59
N LYS A 91 -5.01 -8.42 -1.28
CA LYS A 91 -6.40 -8.61 -0.86
C LYS A 91 -6.70 -7.85 0.44
N ALA A 92 -5.84 -7.95 1.45
CA ALA A 92 -6.03 -7.27 2.74
C ALA A 92 -6.13 -5.74 2.58
N TRP A 93 -5.16 -5.13 1.88
CA TRP A 93 -5.18 -3.68 1.63
C TRP A 93 -6.40 -3.22 0.83
N ARG A 94 -6.79 -3.98 -0.21
CA ARG A 94 -7.98 -3.65 -1.00
C ARG A 94 -9.26 -3.74 -0.17
N GLN A 95 -9.39 -4.78 0.66
CA GLN A 95 -10.55 -4.91 1.56
C GLN A 95 -10.60 -3.75 2.55
N ALA A 96 -9.48 -3.42 3.20
CA ALA A 96 -9.40 -2.31 4.14
C ALA A 96 -9.74 -0.96 3.49
N THR A 97 -9.15 -0.67 2.33
CA THR A 97 -9.42 0.58 1.60
C THR A 97 -10.85 0.66 1.04
N MET A 98 -11.49 -0.47 0.71
CA MET A 98 -12.90 -0.49 0.29
C MET A 98 -13.88 -0.20 1.45
N ASN A 99 -13.52 -0.54 2.68
CA ASN A 99 -14.37 -0.33 3.86
C ASN A 99 -14.39 1.12 4.35
N VAL A 100 -13.50 1.96 3.83
CA VAL A 100 -13.37 3.37 4.23
C VAL A 100 -13.75 4.33 3.10
N PRO A 101 -14.35 5.50 3.38
CA PRO A 101 -14.51 6.58 2.42
C PRO A 101 -13.21 6.89 1.63
N PRO A 102 -13.32 7.23 0.32
CA PRO A 102 -12.15 7.49 -0.51
C PRO A 102 -11.35 8.71 -0.01
N PHE A 103 -10.03 8.57 0.00
CA PHE A 103 -9.09 9.62 0.39
C PHE A 103 -8.89 10.65 -0.73
N SER A 104 -8.69 11.91 -0.36
CA SER A 104 -8.34 12.97 -1.32
C SER A 104 -6.86 12.95 -1.67
N HIS A 105 -6.02 12.44 -0.78
CA HIS A 105 -4.58 12.31 -0.99
C HIS A 105 -4.11 10.98 -0.40
N LEU A 106 -3.53 10.14 -1.25
CA LEU A 106 -3.03 8.82 -0.89
C LEU A 106 -1.54 8.72 -1.23
N ILE A 107 -0.72 8.51 -0.21
CA ILE A 107 0.73 8.32 -0.32
C ILE A 107 1.01 6.83 -0.17
N PHE A 108 1.67 6.24 -1.16
CA PHE A 108 2.12 4.85 -1.13
C PHE A 108 3.57 4.78 -0.69
N ASP A 109 3.82 4.34 0.53
CA ASP A 109 5.15 4.05 1.02
C ASP A 109 5.51 2.60 0.70
N LEU A 110 6.53 2.47 -0.16
CA LEU A 110 7.03 1.22 -0.70
C LEU A 110 8.30 0.76 0.02
N THR A 111 8.70 1.40 1.12
CA THR A 111 9.87 0.93 1.88
C THR A 111 9.69 -0.52 2.34
N LEU A 112 10.79 -1.28 2.30
CA LEU A 112 10.78 -2.67 2.73
C LEU A 112 10.42 -2.77 4.21
N PRO A 113 9.81 -3.90 4.62
CA PRO A 113 9.35 -4.07 5.99
C PRO A 113 10.53 -3.95 6.95
N LYS A 114 10.37 -3.15 8.00
CA LYS A 114 11.35 -3.03 9.08
C LYS A 114 10.92 -3.87 10.27
N ALA A 115 11.90 -4.39 10.99
CA ALA A 115 11.64 -5.16 12.21
C ALA A 115 10.90 -4.27 13.22
N ASN A 116 9.82 -4.78 13.78
CA ASN A 116 9.10 -4.08 14.84
C ASN A 116 9.74 -4.47 16.18
N GLU A 117 10.11 -3.46 16.99
CA GLU A 117 10.76 -3.66 18.30
C GLU A 117 10.00 -4.65 19.21
N ALA A 118 8.67 -4.74 19.07
CA ALA A 118 7.84 -5.64 19.85
C ALA A 118 7.85 -7.13 19.40
N ARG A 119 8.35 -7.45 18.20
CA ARG A 119 8.32 -8.81 17.61
C ARG A 119 9.59 -9.16 16.82
N ASN A 120 10.75 -8.74 17.32
CA ASN A 120 12.02 -8.87 16.60
C ASN A 120 12.45 -10.33 16.34
N ASP A 121 12.12 -11.27 17.23
CA ASP A 121 12.70 -12.63 17.19
C ASP A 121 12.24 -13.48 15.99
N SER A 122 11.09 -13.17 15.39
CA SER A 122 10.54 -13.89 14.22
C SER A 122 10.67 -13.14 12.90
N PHE A 123 11.23 -11.92 12.93
CA PHE A 123 11.30 -11.09 11.73
C PHE A 123 12.26 -11.71 10.70
N ARG A 124 11.77 -11.92 9.48
CA ARG A 124 12.61 -12.34 8.35
C ARG A 124 12.69 -11.18 7.37
N LYS A 125 13.91 -10.74 7.08
CA LYS A 125 14.15 -9.63 6.16
C LYS A 125 13.68 -9.99 4.74
N VAL A 126 12.93 -9.07 4.14
CA VAL A 126 12.45 -9.15 2.77
C VAL A 126 13.30 -8.22 1.90
N TYR A 127 13.53 -8.59 0.65
CA TYR A 127 14.31 -7.84 -0.33
C TYR A 127 13.50 -7.54 -1.59
N TRP A 128 13.93 -6.54 -2.35
CA TRP A 128 13.49 -6.38 -3.74
C TRP A 128 14.14 -7.45 -4.62
N ASP A 129 13.41 -7.86 -5.67
CA ASP A 129 13.86 -8.85 -6.65
C ASP A 129 15.20 -8.53 -7.34
N ILE A 130 15.56 -7.26 -7.50
CA ILE A 130 16.82 -6.83 -8.12
C ILE A 130 17.94 -6.62 -7.09
N GLY A 131 17.60 -6.32 -5.84
CA GLY A 131 18.54 -6.00 -4.75
C GLY A 131 18.94 -7.19 -3.87
N MET A 132 18.65 -8.42 -4.29
CA MET A 132 18.84 -9.60 -3.44
C MET A 132 20.32 -9.92 -3.18
N PRO A 133 20.74 -10.09 -1.91
CA PRO A 133 22.08 -10.60 -1.59
C PRO A 133 22.21 -12.09 -1.96
N GLN A 134 23.45 -12.57 -2.00
CA GLN A 134 23.71 -14.02 -2.11
C GLN A 134 23.33 -14.71 -0.79
N GLY A 135 22.57 -15.81 -0.87
CA GLY A 135 22.15 -16.60 0.29
C GLY A 135 20.68 -16.94 0.27
N ASP A 136 20.18 -17.45 1.39
CA ASP A 136 18.75 -17.72 1.58
C ASP A 136 17.99 -16.40 1.77
N THR A 137 17.14 -16.06 0.81
CA THR A 137 16.45 -14.76 0.76
C THR A 137 14.96 -14.90 0.51
N LEU A 138 14.22 -13.89 0.99
CA LEU A 138 12.81 -13.68 0.70
C LEU A 138 12.67 -12.41 -0.06
N SER A 139 11.94 -12.44 -1.17
CA SER A 139 11.88 -11.30 -2.06
C SER A 139 10.50 -11.04 -2.60
N VAL A 140 10.19 -9.76 -2.81
CA VAL A 140 8.98 -9.32 -3.50
C VAL A 140 9.33 -8.94 -4.94
N GLU A 141 8.50 -9.36 -5.88
CA GLU A 141 8.63 -8.89 -7.26
C GLU A 141 8.23 -7.42 -7.33
N THR A 142 9.11 -6.58 -7.88
CA THR A 142 8.83 -5.14 -8.03
C THR A 142 7.52 -4.93 -8.79
N ARG A 143 7.28 -5.73 -9.85
CA ARG A 143 6.07 -5.68 -10.68
C ARG A 143 4.78 -5.90 -9.88
N ASP A 144 4.78 -6.85 -8.96
CA ASP A 144 3.57 -7.20 -8.21
C ASP A 144 3.20 -6.07 -7.24
N VAL A 145 4.21 -5.45 -6.62
CA VAL A 145 3.98 -4.27 -5.76
C VAL A 145 3.43 -3.10 -6.58
N MET A 146 3.93 -2.87 -7.81
CA MET A 146 3.35 -1.84 -8.68
C MET A 146 1.89 -2.13 -9.03
N ASN A 147 1.56 -3.39 -9.33
CA ASN A 147 0.19 -3.79 -9.63
C ASN A 147 -0.75 -3.56 -8.44
N LEU A 148 -0.28 -3.79 -7.21
CA LEU A 148 -1.01 -3.46 -6.00
C LEU A 148 -1.30 -1.96 -5.91
N VAL A 149 -0.29 -1.11 -6.06
CA VAL A 149 -0.44 0.36 -6.01
C VAL A 149 -1.44 0.84 -7.05
N VAL A 150 -1.26 0.44 -8.31
CA VAL A 150 -2.14 0.85 -9.42
C VAL A 150 -3.58 0.40 -9.16
N THR A 151 -3.78 -0.79 -8.59
CA THR A 151 -5.11 -1.30 -8.27
C THR A 151 -5.80 -0.43 -7.22
N ILE A 152 -5.15 -0.16 -6.08
CA ILE A 152 -5.72 0.67 -5.01
C ILE A 152 -5.97 2.10 -5.51
N ALA A 153 -5.02 2.68 -6.25
CA ALA A 153 -5.17 4.03 -6.81
C ALA A 153 -6.36 4.10 -7.77
N THR A 154 -6.51 3.11 -8.64
CA THR A 154 -7.64 3.03 -9.59
C THR A 154 -8.97 2.90 -8.85
N GLU A 155 -9.06 2.00 -7.88
CA GLU A 155 -10.26 1.81 -7.06
C GLU A 155 -10.64 3.08 -6.29
N THR A 156 -9.65 3.76 -5.70
CA THR A 156 -9.83 5.03 -5.00
C THR A 156 -10.33 6.10 -5.97
N ARG A 157 -9.73 6.22 -7.15
CA ARG A 157 -10.12 7.19 -8.17
C ARG A 157 -11.55 6.99 -8.66
N ILE A 158 -11.97 5.74 -8.88
CA ILE A 158 -13.32 5.38 -9.30
C ILE A 158 -14.36 5.78 -8.24
N ARG A 159 -14.02 5.59 -6.96
CA ARG A 159 -14.93 5.89 -5.83
C ARG A 159 -14.97 7.37 -5.47
N ALA A 160 -13.90 8.12 -5.75
CA ALA A 160 -13.81 9.53 -5.42
C ALA A 160 -14.64 10.42 -6.36
N LYS A 161 -15.51 11.25 -5.77
CA LYS A 161 -16.31 12.27 -6.47
C LYS A 161 -15.55 13.56 -6.81
N GLY A 162 -14.26 13.61 -6.49
CA GLY A 162 -13.42 14.80 -6.67
C GLY A 162 -12.03 14.46 -7.19
N ASN A 163 -11.14 15.44 -7.08
CA ASN A 163 -9.72 15.24 -7.39
C ASN A 163 -9.10 14.35 -6.32
N VAL A 164 -8.24 13.43 -6.76
CA VAL A 164 -7.44 12.57 -5.88
C VAL A 164 -5.98 12.82 -6.21
N CYS A 165 -5.16 13.03 -5.19
CA CYS A 165 -3.71 13.11 -5.28
C CYS A 165 -3.09 11.75 -4.96
N PHE A 166 -2.09 11.34 -5.73
CA PHE A 166 -1.32 10.11 -5.51
C PHE A 166 0.17 10.43 -5.49
N GLU A 167 0.87 9.93 -4.48
CA GLU A 167 2.32 10.06 -4.33
C GLU A 167 2.93 8.70 -3.97
N ILE A 168 4.22 8.51 -4.29
CA ILE A 168 4.99 7.35 -3.88
C ILE A 168 6.19 7.78 -3.05
N VAL A 169 6.52 6.99 -2.04
CA VAL A 169 7.74 7.10 -1.24
C VAL A 169 8.45 5.76 -1.30
N TYR A 170 9.76 5.78 -1.57
CA TYR A 170 10.59 4.59 -1.60
C TYR A 170 12.01 4.95 -1.16
N ASP A 171 12.77 3.94 -0.72
CA ASP A 171 14.18 4.08 -0.39
C ASP A 171 15.02 3.57 -1.56
N GLU A 172 15.86 4.44 -2.13
CA GLU A 172 16.73 4.12 -3.26
C GLU A 172 17.81 3.09 -2.89
N ASP A 173 18.22 3.06 -1.62
CA ASP A 173 19.27 2.17 -1.13
C ASP A 173 18.78 0.73 -0.91
N GLU A 174 17.46 0.50 -0.96
CA GLU A 174 16.86 -0.82 -0.77
C GLU A 174 16.92 -1.70 -2.04
N GLY A 175 17.31 -1.14 -3.19
CA GLY A 175 17.46 -1.88 -4.44
C GLY A 175 16.18 -2.03 -5.26
N ALA A 176 15.19 -1.15 -5.05
CA ALA A 176 14.01 -1.05 -5.90
C ALA A 176 14.39 -0.57 -7.31
N ALA A 177 13.72 -1.08 -8.35
CA ALA A 177 14.05 -0.77 -9.74
C ALA A 177 13.65 0.67 -10.14
N PRO A 178 14.58 1.63 -10.36
CA PRO A 178 14.22 3.04 -10.52
C PRO A 178 13.35 3.29 -11.77
N ARG A 179 13.64 2.57 -12.87
CA ARG A 179 12.86 2.66 -14.11
C ARG A 179 11.40 2.23 -13.93
N VAL A 180 11.16 1.27 -13.04
CA VAL A 180 9.81 0.76 -12.77
C VAL A 180 9.05 1.75 -11.90
N LEU A 181 9.70 2.35 -10.91
CA LEU A 181 9.12 3.40 -10.07
C LEU A 181 8.77 4.66 -10.86
N THR A 182 9.66 5.10 -11.78
CA THR A 182 9.34 6.20 -12.71
C THR A 182 8.12 5.90 -13.60
N ARG A 183 7.93 4.63 -13.98
CA ARG A 183 6.74 4.21 -14.74
C ARG A 183 5.49 4.28 -13.87
N LEU A 184 5.57 3.85 -12.61
CA LEU A 184 4.47 3.93 -11.66
C LEU A 184 4.02 5.39 -11.45
N ASP A 185 4.96 6.32 -11.24
CA ASP A 185 4.65 7.75 -11.12
C ASP A 185 3.86 8.29 -12.31
N LYS A 186 4.28 7.95 -13.53
CA LYS A 186 3.56 8.35 -14.75
C LYS A 186 2.14 7.78 -14.79
N GLN A 187 1.94 6.55 -14.35
CA GLN A 187 0.61 5.93 -14.29
C GLN A 187 -0.27 6.61 -13.24
N LEU A 188 0.26 6.91 -12.06
CA LEU A 188 -0.45 7.63 -11.01
C LEU A 188 -0.82 9.04 -11.46
N LEU A 189 0.11 9.79 -12.06
CA LEU A 189 -0.16 11.11 -12.66
C LEU A 189 -1.25 11.07 -13.73
N ALA A 190 -1.30 10.02 -14.54
CA ALA A 190 -2.38 9.85 -15.53
C ALA A 190 -3.74 9.60 -14.85
N LEU A 191 -3.79 8.80 -13.78
CA LEU A 191 -5.01 8.54 -13.02
C LEU A 191 -5.56 9.79 -12.32
N GLN A 192 -4.68 10.66 -11.78
CA GLN A 192 -5.08 11.92 -11.15
C GLN A 192 -5.79 12.86 -12.12
N LYS A 193 -5.33 12.89 -13.38
CA LYS A 193 -5.89 13.73 -14.45
C LYS A 193 -7.17 13.20 -15.06
N PHE A 194 -7.54 11.95 -14.77
CA PHE A 194 -8.75 11.36 -15.32
C PHE A 194 -9.97 12.09 -14.74
N PRO A 195 -10.82 12.74 -15.56
CA PRO A 195 -12.06 13.32 -15.07
C PRO A 195 -12.99 12.16 -14.68
N GLY A 196 -13.32 12.06 -13.40
CA GLY A 196 -14.38 11.16 -12.94
C GLY A 196 -15.65 11.44 -13.76
N LYS A 197 -16.43 10.39 -14.05
CA LYS A 197 -17.68 10.52 -14.82
C LYS A 197 -18.46 11.74 -14.30
N LYS A 198 -18.62 12.75 -15.15
CA LYS A 198 -19.58 13.83 -14.90
C LYS A 198 -20.94 13.15 -14.77
N ASP A 199 -21.63 13.37 -13.67
CA ASP A 199 -23.05 13.04 -13.58
C ASP A 199 -23.72 13.74 -14.77
N VAL A 200 -24.20 12.94 -15.72
CA VAL A 200 -25.01 13.46 -16.83
C VAL A 200 -26.32 13.86 -16.18
N GLU A 201 -26.42 15.13 -15.83
CA GLU A 201 -27.67 15.78 -15.47
C GLU A 201 -28.63 15.58 -16.66
N ARG A 202 -29.51 14.60 -16.52
CA ARG A 202 -30.64 14.42 -17.45
C ARG A 202 -31.54 15.63 -17.24
N VAL A 203 -31.33 16.65 -18.07
CA VAL A 203 -32.29 17.73 -18.26
C VAL A 203 -33.53 17.10 -18.89
N ASN A 204 -34.49 16.72 -18.05
CA ASN A 204 -35.87 16.51 -18.47
C ASN A 204 -36.52 17.90 -18.62
N GLY A 205 -36.69 18.37 -19.85
CA GLY A 205 -37.71 19.36 -20.22
C GLY A 205 -38.55 18.72 -21.33
N HIS A 206 -39.78 18.28 -21.04
CA HIS A 206 -41.05 19.03 -21.15
C HIS A 206 -41.29 19.57 -22.56
#